data_AF-A0A0C4DIT5-F1
#
_entry.id   AF-A0A0C4DIT5-F1
#
_cell.length_a   1.000
_cell.length_b   1.000
_cell.length_c   1.000
_cell.angle_alpha   90.00
_cell.angle_beta   90.00
_cell.angle_gamma   90.00
#
_symmetry.space_group_name_H-M   'P 1'
#
loop_
_entity.id
_entity.type
_entity.pdbx_description
1 polymer ?
#
loop_
_entity_poly.entity_id
_entity_poly.type
_entity_poly.pdbx_seq_one_letter_code
_entity_poly.pdbx_strand_id
1 'polypeptide(L)'
;MLLRSQYPDIECPTDLTVWEWAFEDKRYSPLFKNPPGEIAGFTDAVTGERLDFGQVKEHATYTSSALVHELGMKVAGLTVHPHLTLLAKW
;
A
#
# COMPACT_ATOMS: atom_id res chain seq x y z
N MET A 1 0.39 7.69 35.11
CA MET A 1 1.02 6.39 34.78
C MET A 1 1.06 6.27 33.26
N LEU A 2 2.22 6.02 32.66
CA LEU A 2 2.37 5.83 31.21
C LEU A 2 2.43 4.32 30.94
N LEU A 3 1.47 3.80 30.17
CA LEU A 3 1.46 2.42 29.69
C LEU A 3 2.12 2.37 28.32
N ARG A 4 3.05 1.43 28.12
CA ARG A 4 3.72 1.16 26.83
C ARG A 4 3.80 -0.34 26.58
N SER A 5 3.99 -0.71 25.31
CA SER A 5 4.21 -2.09 24.89
C SER A 5 5.45 -2.69 25.57
N GLN A 6 5.43 -4.01 25.78
CA GLN A 6 6.62 -4.75 26.22
C GLN A 6 7.59 -5.06 25.06
N TYR A 7 7.12 -4.88 23.82
CA TYR A 7 7.95 -5.05 22.62
C TYR A 7 8.76 -3.79 22.32
N PRO A 8 9.96 -3.94 21.74
CA PRO A 8 10.75 -2.79 21.30
C PRO A 8 9.98 -1.96 20.28
N ASP A 9 10.27 -0.66 20.26
CA ASP A 9 9.76 0.22 19.23
C ASP A 9 10.23 -0.28 17.86
N ILE A 10 9.31 -0.29 16.90
CA ILE A 10 9.61 -0.67 15.51
C ILE A 10 9.91 0.58 14.69
N GLU A 11 10.86 0.45 13.76
CA GLU A 11 11.09 1.49 12.76
C GLU A 11 9.96 1.47 11.74
N CYS A 12 9.09 2.47 11.81
CA CYS A 12 8.05 2.72 10.82
C CYS A 12 8.52 3.87 9.91
N PRO A 13 8.69 3.65 8.59
CA PRO A 13 9.08 4.72 7.69
C PRO A 13 7.97 5.78 7.64
N THR A 14 8.33 7.01 7.97
CA THR A 14 7.40 8.17 7.92
C THR A 14 7.55 8.96 6.64
N ASP A 15 8.55 8.66 5.81
CA ASP A 15 8.85 9.29 4.53
C ASP A 15 8.13 8.66 3.34
N LEU A 16 7.44 7.54 3.56
CA LEU A 16 6.75 6.78 2.51
C LEU A 16 5.24 6.84 2.71
N THR A 17 4.51 6.91 1.59
CA THR A 17 3.09 6.58 1.59
C THR A 17 2.89 5.08 1.84
N VAL A 18 1.70 4.70 2.30
CA VAL A 18 1.32 3.29 2.45
C VAL A 18 1.45 2.53 1.12
N TRP A 19 1.14 3.19 0.00
CA TRP A 19 1.28 2.62 -1.33
C TRP A 19 2.75 2.35 -1.70
N GLU A 20 3.62 3.35 -1.53
CA GLU A 20 5.06 3.19 -1.78
C GLU A 20 5.66 2.09 -0.91
N TRP A 21 5.35 2.09 0.39
CA TRP A 21 5.81 1.06 1.32
C TRP A 21 5.35 -0.35 0.91
N ALA A 22 4.09 -0.49 0.46
CA ALA A 22 3.52 -1.78 0.10
C ALA A 22 4.00 -2.30 -1.27
N PHE A 23 4.19 -1.44 -2.27
CA PHE A 23 4.29 -1.86 -3.68
C PHE A 23 5.48 -1.30 -4.48
N GLU A 24 6.22 -0.32 -3.96
CA GLU A 24 7.20 0.43 -4.78
C GLU A 24 8.59 0.54 -4.13
N ASP A 25 8.67 0.64 -2.80
CA ASP A 25 9.92 0.76 -2.08
C ASP A 25 10.59 -0.61 -1.93
N LYS A 26 11.78 -0.74 -2.52
CA LYS A 26 12.56 -1.99 -2.52
C LYS A 26 13.00 -2.45 -1.13
N ARG A 27 13.11 -1.55 -0.14
CA ARG A 27 13.53 -1.87 1.23
C ARG A 27 12.41 -2.59 1.98
N TYR A 28 11.16 -2.24 1.69
CA TYR A 28 10.01 -2.71 2.46
C TYR A 28 9.11 -3.67 1.71
N SER A 29 8.79 -3.36 0.45
CA SER A 29 7.74 -4.05 -0.30
C SER A 29 8.05 -5.53 -0.54
N PRO A 30 7.07 -6.43 -0.30
CA PRO A 30 7.23 -7.87 -0.54
C PRO A 30 7.46 -8.20 -2.03
N LEU A 31 7.05 -7.31 -2.95
CA LEU A 31 7.21 -7.53 -4.39
C LEU A 31 8.67 -7.62 -4.82
N PHE A 32 9.59 -6.97 -4.09
CA PHE A 32 11.02 -7.01 -4.38
C PHE A 32 11.80 -8.02 -3.52
N LYS A 33 11.18 -8.53 -2.45
CA LYS A 33 11.81 -9.47 -1.52
C LYS A 33 11.56 -10.93 -1.89
N ASN A 34 10.46 -11.21 -2.59
CA ASN A 34 10.02 -12.56 -2.89
C ASN A 34 10.02 -12.81 -4.41
N PRO A 35 10.45 -14.00 -4.87
CA PRO A 35 10.37 -14.36 -6.29
C PRO A 35 8.90 -14.57 -6.72
N PRO A 36 8.58 -14.46 -8.04
CA PRO A 36 7.21 -14.51 -8.57
C PRO A 36 6.33 -15.75 -8.25
N GLY A 37 6.85 -16.78 -7.60
CA GLY A 37 6.07 -17.94 -7.12
C GLY A 37 5.85 -17.98 -5.60
N GLU A 38 6.51 -17.10 -4.85
CA GLU A 38 6.44 -17.04 -3.38
C GLU A 38 5.79 -15.73 -2.90
N ILE A 39 5.33 -14.90 -3.83
CA ILE A 39 4.60 -13.68 -3.52
C ILE A 39 3.27 -14.08 -2.88
N ALA A 40 3.07 -13.61 -1.65
CA ALA A 40 1.82 -13.76 -0.93
C ALA A 40 0.68 -13.00 -1.65
N GLY A 41 -0.54 -13.23 -1.21
CA GLY A 41 -1.70 -12.73 -1.92
C GLY A 41 -2.98 -13.06 -1.20
N PHE A 42 -4.08 -12.59 -1.76
CA PHE A 42 -5.42 -12.92 -1.30
C PHE A 42 -5.89 -14.19 -1.98
N THR A 43 -6.65 -15.01 -1.24
CA THR A 43 -7.34 -16.16 -1.79
C THR A 43 -8.80 -16.05 -1.38
N ASP A 44 -9.69 -16.07 -2.36
CA ASP A 44 -11.12 -16.14 -2.12
C ASP A 44 -11.44 -17.50 -1.49
N ALA A 45 -12.05 -17.48 -0.31
CA ALA A 45 -12.33 -18.70 0.44
C ALA A 45 -13.47 -19.54 -0.16
N VAL A 46 -14.34 -18.93 -0.97
CA VAL A 46 -15.50 -19.57 -1.60
C VAL A 46 -15.14 -20.12 -2.98
N THR A 47 -14.49 -19.33 -3.83
CA THR A 47 -14.13 -19.73 -5.20
C THR A 47 -12.76 -20.40 -5.28
N GLY A 48 -11.89 -20.17 -4.30
CA GLY A 48 -10.51 -20.63 -4.33
C GLY A 48 -9.60 -19.82 -5.26
N GLU A 49 -10.12 -18.78 -5.91
CA GLU A 49 -9.32 -17.91 -6.77
C GLU A 49 -8.26 -17.17 -5.97
N ARG A 50 -7.04 -17.09 -6.52
CA ARG A 50 -5.91 -16.43 -5.89
C ARG A 50 -5.50 -15.20 -6.68
N LEU A 51 -5.21 -14.14 -5.92
CA LEU A 51 -4.67 -12.88 -6.43
C LEU A 51 -3.37 -12.57 -5.69
N ASP A 52 -2.23 -12.65 -6.38
CA ASP A 52 -0.95 -12.27 -5.77
C ASP A 52 -0.82 -10.75 -5.61
N PHE A 53 0.08 -10.30 -4.74
CA PHE A 53 0.24 -8.86 -4.46
C PHE A 53 0.69 -8.04 -5.68
N GLY A 54 1.32 -8.66 -6.70
CA GLY A 54 1.62 -8.00 -7.96
C GLY A 54 0.34 -7.71 -8.75
N GLN A 55 -0.54 -8.69 -8.84
CA GLN A 55 -1.86 -8.50 -9.47
C GLN A 55 -2.74 -7.50 -8.68
N VAL A 56 -2.70 -7.54 -7.34
CA VAL A 56 -3.38 -6.55 -6.49
C VAL A 56 -2.92 -5.13 -6.84
N LYS A 57 -1.61 -4.91 -6.97
CA LYS A 57 -1.05 -3.61 -7.37
C LYS A 57 -1.61 -3.16 -8.72
N GLU A 58 -1.62 -4.07 -9.69
CA GLU A 58 -2.11 -3.78 -11.04
C GLU A 58 -3.60 -3.39 -11.03
N HIS A 59 -4.46 -4.22 -10.43
CA HIS A 59 -5.89 -3.95 -10.36
C HIS A 59 -6.19 -2.66 -9.59
N ALA A 60 -5.53 -2.44 -8.45
CA ALA A 60 -5.71 -1.23 -7.67
C ALA A 60 -5.28 0.03 -8.44
N THR A 61 -4.22 -0.06 -9.26
CA THR A 61 -3.81 1.03 -10.17
C THR A 61 -4.91 1.32 -11.19
N TYR A 62 -5.43 0.29 -11.87
CA TYR A 62 -6.50 0.48 -12.85
C TYR A 62 -7.78 1.03 -12.23
N THR A 63 -8.19 0.50 -11.08
CA THR A 63 -9.36 1.01 -10.35
C THR A 63 -9.17 2.48 -9.98
N SER A 64 -8.00 2.85 -9.45
CA SER A 64 -7.72 4.24 -9.07
C SER A 64 -7.74 5.19 -10.28
N SER A 65 -7.15 4.77 -11.41
CA SER A 65 -7.21 5.51 -12.66
C SER A 65 -8.66 5.68 -13.15
N ALA A 66 -9.47 4.62 -13.12
CA ALA A 66 -10.88 4.69 -13.49
C ALA A 66 -11.68 5.63 -12.58
N LEU A 67 -11.45 5.61 -11.27
CA LEU A 67 -12.09 6.52 -10.31
C LEU A 67 -11.80 8.00 -10.63
N VAL A 68 -10.58 8.33 -11.03
CA VAL A 68 -10.21 9.71 -11.39
C VAL A 68 -10.78 10.10 -12.75
N HIS A 69 -10.61 9.25 -13.77
CA HIS A 69 -10.96 9.58 -15.15
C HIS A 69 -12.46 9.47 -15.44
N GLU A 70 -13.13 8.45 -14.91
CA GLU A 70 -14.54 8.18 -15.23
C GLU A 70 -15.49 8.78 -14.18
N LEU A 71 -15.12 8.72 -12.90
CA LEU A 71 -15.97 9.23 -11.81
C LEU A 71 -15.60 10.64 -11.35
N GLY A 72 -14.54 11.24 -11.92
CA GLY A 72 -14.12 12.61 -11.60
C GLY A 72 -13.68 12.78 -10.14
N MET A 73 -13.25 11.69 -9.48
CA MET A 73 -12.74 11.78 -8.12
C MET A 73 -11.53 12.69 -8.09
N LYS A 74 -11.61 13.73 -7.25
CA LYS A 74 -10.50 14.63 -6.99
C LYS A 74 -9.71 14.11 -5.80
N VAL A 75 -8.40 14.30 -5.85
CA VAL A 75 -7.56 14.15 -4.67
C VAL A 75 -8.11 15.09 -3.60
N ALA A 76 -8.76 14.54 -2.58
CA ALA A 76 -9.04 15.28 -1.37
C ALA A 76 -7.68 15.58 -0.75
N GLY A 77 -7.26 16.84 -0.78
CA GLY A 77 -6.02 17.27 -0.14
C GLY A 77 -6.05 16.83 1.32
N LEU A 78 -5.17 15.90 1.68
CA LEU A 78 -5.01 15.44 3.05
C LEU A 78 -4.54 16.62 3.90
N THR A 79 -5.47 17.27 4.57
CA THR A 79 -5.13 18.15 5.69
C THR A 79 -4.86 17.24 6.89
N VAL A 80 -3.65 16.69 6.96
CA VAL A 80 -3.14 16.02 8.16
C VAL A 80 -1.70 16.49 8.38
N HIS A 81 -1.56 17.53 9.21
CA HIS A 81 -0.33 18.06 9.83
C HIS A 81 0.92 18.31 8.94
N PRO A 82 1.62 19.45 9.12
CA PRO A 82 2.59 20.02 8.16
C PRO A 82 3.94 19.27 8.01
N HIS A 83 4.03 17.97 8.30
CA HIS A 83 5.27 17.19 8.16
C HIS A 83 5.15 15.94 7.27
N LEU A 84 3.97 15.65 6.71
CA LEU A 84 3.78 14.48 5.85
C LEU A 84 3.19 14.93 4.51
N THR A 85 4.05 15.47 3.65
CA THR A 85 3.68 15.86 2.29
C THR A 85 3.40 14.60 1.47
N LEU A 86 2.12 14.23 1.39
CA LEU A 86 1.61 13.24 0.47
C LEU A 86 1.66 13.82 -0.96
N LEU A 87 2.73 13.55 -1.70
CA LEU A 87 2.73 13.79 -3.14
C LEU A 87 2.21 12.53 -3.82
N ALA A 88 0.92 12.59 -4.12
CA ALA A 88 0.31 11.73 -5.12
C ALA A 88 1.13 11.78 -6.41
N LYS A 89 1.90 10.73 -6.67
CA LYS A 89 2.29 10.33 -8.00
C LYS A 89 1.35 9.20 -8.41
N TRP A 90 0.44 9.54 -9.32
CA TRP A 90 -0.21 8.59 -10.20
C TRP A 90 0.65 8.47 -11.46
#